data_AF-A0A932M1G1-F1
#
_entry.id   AF-A0A932M1G1-F1
#
_cell.length_a   1.000
_cell.length_b   1.000
_cell.length_c   1.000
_cell.angle_alpha   90.00
_cell.angle_beta   90.00
_cell.angle_gamma   90.00
#
_symmetry.space_group_name_H-M   'P 1'
#
loop_
_entity.id
_entity.type
_entity.pdbx_description
1 polymer ?
#
loop_
_entity_poly.entity_id
_entity_poly.type
_entity_poly.pdbx_seq_one_letter_code
_entity_poly.pdbx_strand_id
1 'polypeptide(L)' 'LRQAASQYLGTLRDVRPVLRGNDLIGLGLEPGPRFKEILERLREARLNGEVRSREDEEAIVRREFGHGRPYFS' A
#
# COMPACT_ATOMS: atom_id res chain seq x y z
N LEU A 1 6.45 -18.31 33.41
CA LEU A 1 6.40 -17.04 32.64
C LEU A 1 6.95 -17.24 31.22
N ARG A 2 6.26 -17.97 30.32
CA ARG A 2 6.76 -18.23 28.94
C ARG A 2 5.66 -18.34 27.87
N GLN A 3 4.57 -17.57 27.98
CA GLN A 3 3.46 -17.63 27.00
C GLN A 3 2.99 -16.27 26.48
N ALA A 4 3.71 -15.17 26.74
CA ALA A 4 3.26 -13.83 26.34
C ALA A 4 3.73 -13.37 24.94
N ALA A 5 4.70 -14.05 24.32
CA ALA A 5 5.29 -13.57 23.06
C ALA A 5 4.54 -14.03 21.80
N SER A 6 3.76 -15.12 21.87
CA SER A 6 3.14 -15.72 20.67
C SER A 6 1.92 -14.95 20.16
N GLN A 7 1.27 -14.13 20.99
CA GLN A 7 0.10 -13.35 20.57
C GLN A 7 0.46 -12.04 19.83
N TYR A 8 1.73 -11.61 19.86
CA TYR A 8 2.18 -10.41 19.14
C TYR A 8 2.82 -10.72 17.78
N LEU A 9 3.12 -11.99 17.48
CA LEU A 9 3.71 -12.38 16.19
C LEU A 9 2.67 -12.63 15.08
N GLY A 10 1.41 -12.86 15.45
CA GLY A 10 0.32 -13.08 14.49
C GLY A 10 -0.18 -11.79 13.83
N THR A 11 -0.19 -10.68 14.56
CA THR A 11 -0.70 -9.38 14.09
C THR A 11 0.26 -8.66 13.13
N LEU A 12 1.56 -8.98 13.16
CA LEU A 12 2.54 -8.39 12.25
C LEU A 12 2.50 -8.97 10.83
N ARG A 13 1.87 -10.14 10.62
CA ARG A 13 1.85 -10.82 9.31
C ARG A 13 0.71 -10.38 8.38
N ASP A 14 -0.35 -9.78 8.91
CA ASP A 14 -1.52 -9.36 8.13
C ASP A 14 -1.60 -7.84 7.92
N VAL A 15 -0.46 -7.15 8.03
CA VAL A 15 -0.37 -5.76 7.59
C VAL A 15 -0.49 -5.73 6.07
N ARG A 16 -1.72 -5.53 5.60
CA ARG A 16 -2.05 -5.31 4.19
C ARG A 16 -2.27 -3.83 3.94
N PRO A 17 -1.87 -3.31 2.77
CA PRO A 17 -2.26 -1.97 2.37
C PRO A 17 -3.79 -1.86 2.33
N VAL A 18 -4.30 -0.67 2.63
CA VAL A 18 -5.72 -0.33 2.51
C VAL A 18 -6.10 -0.24 1.03
N LEU A 19 -5.21 0.30 0.19
CA LEU A 19 -5.39 0.36 -1.25
C LEU A 19 -5.29 -1.02 -1.89
N ARG A 20 -6.17 -1.26 -2.86
CA ARG A 20 -6.21 -2.44 -3.72
C ARG A 20 -6.02 -2.04 -5.17
N GLY A 21 -5.87 -3.03 -6.06
CA GLY A 21 -5.72 -2.79 -7.49
C GLY A 21 -6.80 -1.89 -8.10
N ASN A 22 -8.06 -2.04 -7.68
CA ASN A 22 -9.15 -1.17 -8.16
C ASN A 22 -8.96 0.29 -7.76
N ASP A 23 -8.39 0.55 -6.58
CA ASP A 23 -8.08 1.91 -6.14
C ASP A 23 -6.95 2.51 -6.96
N LEU A 24 -5.94 1.71 -7.32
CA LEU A 24 -4.85 2.15 -8.20
C LEU A 24 -5.37 2.55 -9.58
N ILE A 25 -6.36 1.83 -10.11
CA ILE A 25 -7.06 2.20 -11.36
C ILE A 25 -7.78 3.54 -11.18
N GLY A 26 -8.50 3.73 -10.08
CA GLY A 26 -9.16 4.99 -9.74
C GLY A 26 -8.20 6.17 -9.56
N LEU A 27 -6.93 5.90 -9.21
CA LEU A 27 -5.85 6.89 -9.14
C LEU A 27 -5.20 7.19 -10.50
N GLY A 28 -5.68 6.59 -11.59
CA GLY A 28 -5.20 6.82 -12.96
C GLY A 28 -4.03 5.92 -13.37
N LEU A 29 -3.78 4.82 -12.65
CA LEU A 29 -2.76 3.84 -13.01
C LEU A 29 -3.32 2.73 -13.89
N GLU A 30 -2.54 2.31 -14.88
CA GLU A 30 -2.93 1.20 -15.76
C GLU A 30 -2.64 -0.16 -15.10
N PRO A 31 -3.60 -1.10 -15.12
CA PRO A 31 -3.40 -2.42 -14.56
C PRO A 31 -2.27 -3.16 -15.29
N GLY A 32 -1.35 -3.73 -14.52
CA GLY A 32 -0.20 -4.45 -15.08
C GLY A 32 0.77 -4.94 -14.02
N PRO A 33 1.93 -5.49 -14.42
CA PRO A 33 2.94 -6.02 -13.50
C PRO A 33 3.37 -5.03 -12.41
N ARG A 34 3.35 -3.73 -12.73
CA ARG A 34 3.70 -2.64 -11.80
C ARG A 34 2.74 -2.50 -10.62
N PHE A 35 1.50 -3.00 -10.71
CA PHE A 35 0.59 -3.00 -9.55
C PHE A 35 1.14 -3.82 -8.39
N LYS A 36 1.82 -4.93 -8.70
CA LYS A 36 2.47 -5.73 -7.66
C LYS A 36 3.54 -4.91 -6.93
N GLU A 37 4.38 -4.19 -7.67
CA GLU A 37 5.42 -3.32 -7.11
C GLU A 37 4.81 -2.22 -6.21
N ILE A 38 3.73 -1.59 -6.67
CA ILE A 38 3.02 -0.55 -5.91
C ILE A 38 2.43 -1.13 -4.62
N LEU A 39 1.74 -2.26 -4.71
CA LEU A 39 1.11 -2.88 -3.54
C LEU A 39 2.15 -3.38 -2.51
N GLU A 40 3.28 -3.91 -2.95
CA GLU A 40 4.39 -4.27 -2.06
C GLU A 40 5.02 -3.02 -1.42
N ARG A 41 5.23 -1.94 -2.16
CA ARG A 41 5.74 -0.68 -1.60
C ARG A 41 4.81 -0.09 -0.53
N LEU A 42 3.49 -0.12 -0.76
CA LEU A 42 2.50 0.32 0.23
C LEU A 42 2.48 -0.58 1.46
N ARG A 43 2.64 -1.89 1.27
CA ARG A 43 2.77 -2.85 2.36
C ARG A 43 4.01 -2.57 3.22
N GLU A 44 5.15 -2.35 2.59
CA GLU A 44 6.41 -1.98 3.26
C GLU A 44 6.25 -0.67 4.04
N ALA A 45 5.67 0.36 3.41
CA ALA A 45 5.40 1.63 4.07
C ALA A 45 4.57 1.45 5.34
N ARG A 46 3.58 0.55 5.29
CA ARG A 46 2.70 0.26 6.43
C ARG A 46 3.40 -0.55 7.52
N LEU A 47 4.25 -1.50 7.14
CA LEU A 47 5.09 -2.27 8.07
C LEU A 47 6.11 -1.37 8.79
N ASN A 48 6.66 -0.39 8.08
CA ASN A 48 7.58 0.62 8.64
C ASN A 48 6.85 1.70 9.45
N GLY A 49 5.52 1.76 9.38
CA GLY A 49 4.72 2.81 10.03
C GLY A 49 4.78 4.18 9.34
N GLU A 50 5.25 4.24 8.09
CA GLU A 50 5.24 5.44 7.23
C GLU A 50 3.82 5.88 6.88
N VAL A 51 2.90 4.92 6.77
CA VAL A 51 1.49 5.15 6.42
C VAL A 51 0.58 4.46 7.42
N ARG A 52 -0.54 5.11 7.76
CA ARG A 52 -1.54 4.56 8.69
C ARG A 52 -2.96 4.64 8.14
N SER A 53 -3.18 5.55 7.20
CA SER A 53 -4.47 5.80 6.56
C SER A 53 -4.44 5.46 5.07
N ARG A 54 -5.62 5.44 4.45
CA ARG A 54 -5.76 5.33 2.99
C ARG A 54 -5.15 6.54 2.30
N GLU A 55 -5.35 7.75 2.84
CA GLU A 55 -4.82 8.99 2.26
C GLU A 55 -3.29 9.00 2.20
N ASP A 56 -2.63 8.47 3.23
CA ASP A 56 -1.16 8.35 3.25
C ASP A 56 -0.67 7.41 2.14
N GLU A 57 -1.36 6.27 1.95
CA GLU A 57 -1.06 5.33 0.88
C GLU A 57 -1.28 5.97 -0.50
N GLU A 58 -2.38 6.72 -0.70
CA GLU A 58 -2.62 7.45 -1.95
C GLU A 58 -1.54 8.51 -2.21
N ALA A 59 -1.05 9.18 -1.17
CA ALA A 59 0.02 10.17 -1.30
C ALA A 59 1.34 9.50 -1.76
N ILE A 60 1.67 8.30 -1.25
CA ILE A 60 2.81 7.52 -1.76
C ILE A 60 2.59 7.17 -3.23
N VAL A 61 1.40 6.66 -3.58
CA VAL A 61 1.09 6.31 -4.97
C VAL A 61 1.26 7.50 -5.90
N ARG A 62 0.70 8.67 -5.55
CA ARG A 62 0.80 9.89 -6.36
C ARG A 62 2.25 10.41 -6.43
N ARG A 63 3.01 10.35 -5.34
CA ARG A 63 4.40 10.85 -5.29
C ARG A 63 5.37 9.96 -6.06
N GLU A 64 5.29 8.64 -5.88
CA GLU A 64 6.28 7.68 -6.39
C GLU A 64 5.86 7.08 -7.74
N PHE A 65 4.55 7.02 -8.03
CA PHE A 65 4.01 6.34 -9.21
C PHE A 65 3.06 7.22 -10.05
N GLY A 66 2.76 8.46 -9.62
CA GLY A 66 1.82 9.38 -10.27
C GLY A 66 2.25 9.96 -11.63
N HIS A 67 3.06 9.23 -12.40
CA HIS A 67 3.42 9.55 -13.78
C HIS A 67 2.57 8.75 -14.80
N GLY A 68 1.33 8.44 -14.46
CA GLY A 68 0.29 8.09 -15.43
C GLY A 68 -0.31 9.39 -15.98
N ARG A 69 -0.39 9.52 -17.30
CA ARG A 69 -0.75 10.77 -18.02
C ARG A 69 -1.86 11.57 -17.32
N PRO A 70 -1.79 12.91 -17.29
CA PRO A 70 -2.91 13.71 -16.84
C PRO A 70 -4.14 13.34 -17.68
N TYR A 71 -5.20 12.88 -17.01
CA TYR A 71 -6.53 12.75 -17.61
C TYR A 71 -7.02 14.16 -17.94
N PHE A 72 -6.65 14.61 -19.13
CA PHE A 72 -7.26 15.73 -19.83
C PHE A 72 -7.63 15.22 -21.22
N SER A 73 -8.88 14.76 -21.36
CA SER A 73 -9.76 14.88 -22.54
C SER A 73 -11.07 14.17 -22.24
#